data_AF-A0A7V8E4P7-F1
#
_entry.id   AF-A0A7V8E4P7-F1
#
_cell.length_a   1.000
_cell.length_b   1.000
_cell.length_c   1.000
_cell.angle_alpha   90.00
_cell.angle_beta   90.00
_cell.angle_gamma   90.00
#
_symmetry.space_group_name_H-M   'P 1'
#
loop_
_entity.id
_entity.type
_entity.pdbx_description
1 polymer ?
#
loop_
_entity_poly.entity_id
_entity_poly.type
_entity_poly.pdbx_seq_one_letter_code
_entity_poly.pdbx_strand_id
1 'polypeptide(L)'
;MFCQFCGTPIAAGGSACPKCGAPATGPAAGSAGPANVFAQAPGGPFVPSPVPPPPRSGFPMVIIAVVGCFGVIFVGGILAALILPALAGARKAARSVDCRNHLKQIYVYVDLYEGRFQRYPDALRDIWRPDMATDPNLFVCAAQGTPLNPPAGKTWTWEHFAGLVTVDYQKPAFSPAPGTLRDSDAVLLAWERSPHADGRRSVVYLSGRTATLDEVTFQAALKAQR
;
A
#
# COMPACT_ATOMS: atom_id res chain seq x y z
N MET A 1 10.69 -37.86 3.46
CA MET A 1 9.67 -37.54 2.44
C MET A 1 9.05 -36.19 2.76
N PHE A 2 8.74 -35.35 1.77
CA PHE A 2 8.17 -34.02 1.98
C PHE A 2 6.71 -33.98 1.50
N CYS A 3 5.85 -33.24 2.19
CA CYS A 3 4.47 -33.05 1.75
C CYS A 3 4.45 -32.18 0.48
N GLN A 4 3.82 -32.67 -0.59
CA GLN A 4 3.76 -31.97 -1.87
C GLN A 4 2.89 -30.70 -1.85
N PHE A 5 2.01 -30.56 -0.84
CA PHE A 5 1.12 -29.40 -0.70
C PHE A 5 1.69 -28.28 0.17
N CYS A 6 2.46 -28.60 1.22
CA CYS A 6 2.91 -27.61 2.20
C CYS A 6 4.42 -27.65 2.49
N GLY A 7 5.18 -28.55 1.85
CA GLY A 7 6.63 -28.63 1.94
C GLY A 7 7.19 -29.15 3.27
N THR A 8 6.35 -29.53 4.24
CA THR A 8 6.84 -30.01 5.54
C THR A 8 7.44 -31.42 5.43
N PRO A 9 8.56 -31.71 6.11
CA PRO A 9 9.10 -33.07 6.19
C PRO A 9 8.15 -33.99 6.97
N ILE A 10 7.86 -35.16 6.40
CA ILE A 10 7.06 -36.22 7.03
C ILE A 10 8.02 -37.29 7.53
N ALA A 11 7.88 -37.67 8.81
CA ALA A 11 8.61 -38.76 9.43
C ALA A 11 8.35 -40.09 8.70
N ALA A 12 9.37 -40.93 8.58
CA ALA A 12 9.25 -42.23 7.93
C ALA A 12 8.15 -43.07 8.62
N GLY A 13 7.10 -43.44 7.87
CA GLY A 13 5.98 -44.25 8.38
C GLY A 13 4.70 -43.49 8.78
N GLY A 14 4.66 -42.15 8.66
CA GLY A 14 3.42 -41.39 8.89
C GLY A 14 2.43 -41.51 7.72
N SER A 15 1.19 -41.93 8.01
CA SER A 15 0.11 -42.10 7.00
C SER A 15 -0.49 -40.77 6.51
N ALA A 16 -0.28 -39.66 7.23
CA ALA A 16 -0.80 -38.34 6.88
C ALA A 16 0.15 -37.20 7.30
N CYS A 17 0.09 -36.08 6.59
CA CYS A 17 0.84 -34.86 6.94
C CYS A 17 0.27 -34.24 8.24
N PRO A 18 1.11 -33.94 9.25
CA PRO A 18 0.65 -33.37 10.52
C PRO A 18 0.13 -31.92 10.41
N LYS A 19 0.44 -31.22 9.30
CA LYS A 19 0.05 -29.81 9.11
C LYS A 19 -1.24 -29.64 8.30
N CYS A 20 -1.48 -30.49 7.31
CA CYS A 20 -2.63 -30.34 6.40
C CYS A 20 -3.51 -31.59 6.27
N GLY A 21 -3.18 -32.69 6.95
CA GLY A 21 -3.97 -33.93 6.92
C GLY A 21 -3.96 -34.69 5.59
N ALA A 22 -3.18 -34.24 4.60
CA ALA A 22 -3.10 -34.91 3.30
C ALA A 22 -2.46 -36.32 3.44
N PRO A 23 -3.02 -37.36 2.79
CA PRO A 23 -2.49 -38.71 2.85
C PRO A 23 -1.13 -38.79 2.16
N ALA A 24 -0.21 -39.58 2.72
CA ALA A 24 1.12 -39.79 2.15
C ALA A 24 1.06 -40.70 0.91
N THR A 25 0.67 -40.16 -0.24
CA THR A 25 0.71 -40.89 -1.52
C THR A 25 2.10 -40.74 -2.15
N GLY A 26 2.99 -41.70 -1.89
CA GLY A 26 4.21 -41.86 -2.67
C GLY A 26 3.91 -42.44 -4.06
N PRO A 27 4.75 -42.20 -5.08
CA PRO A 27 4.54 -42.73 -6.42
C PRO A 27 4.64 -44.27 -6.41
N ALA A 28 3.63 -44.92 -6.99
CA ALA A 28 3.58 -46.35 -7.17
C ALA A 28 4.79 -46.84 -7.99
N ALA A 29 5.53 -47.77 -7.41
CA ALA A 29 6.58 -48.50 -8.11
C ALA A 29 5.93 -49.32 -9.25
N GLY A 30 6.21 -48.91 -10.49
CA GLY A 30 5.83 -49.63 -11.70
C GLY A 30 6.46 -51.02 -11.72
N SER A 31 5.58 -52.00 -11.91
CA SER A 31 5.77 -53.44 -12.04
C SER A 31 6.98 -53.87 -12.88
N ALA A 32 7.68 -54.85 -12.32
CA ALA A 32 8.58 -55.77 -13.01
C ALA A 32 7.88 -56.47 -14.20
N GLY A 33 8.55 -56.48 -15.35
CA GLY A 33 8.28 -57.36 -16.49
C GLY A 33 9.52 -58.22 -16.80
N PRO A 34 9.36 -59.43 -17.36
CA PRO A 34 10.24 -60.55 -17.07
C PRO A 34 11.43 -60.73 -18.03
N ALA A 35 12.47 -61.32 -17.43
CA ALA A 35 13.36 -62.36 -17.95
C ALA A 35 13.73 -62.37 -19.45
N ASN A 36 14.99 -62.00 -19.66
CA ASN A 36 15.91 -62.43 -20.72
C ASN A 36 15.66 -63.88 -21.18
N VAL A 37 15.33 -64.06 -22.46
CA VAL A 37 15.36 -65.36 -23.15
C VAL A 37 16.07 -65.19 -24.49
N PHE A 38 17.26 -65.80 -24.57
CA PHE A 38 17.94 -66.38 -25.74
C PHE A 38 18.00 -65.63 -27.08
N ALA A 39 19.22 -65.38 -27.55
CA ALA A 39 19.77 -66.09 -28.71
C ALA A 39 21.27 -65.75 -28.87
N GLN A 40 22.12 -66.70 -28.49
CA GLN A 40 23.56 -66.65 -28.72
C GLN A 40 23.87 -67.41 -30.01
N ALA A 41 24.31 -66.69 -31.05
CA ALA A 41 24.83 -67.26 -32.28
C ALA A 41 26.35 -67.43 -32.20
N PRO A 42 26.95 -68.46 -32.83
CA PRO A 42 28.37 -68.73 -32.73
C PRO A 42 29.18 -67.95 -33.79
N GLY A 43 30.34 -67.45 -33.36
CA GLY A 43 31.56 -67.42 -34.17
C GLY A 43 31.62 -66.49 -35.39
N GLY A 44 32.02 -65.23 -35.15
CA GLY A 44 32.68 -64.39 -36.16
C GLY A 44 33.74 -63.52 -35.48
N PRO A 45 34.92 -63.28 -36.08
CA PRO A 45 35.94 -62.41 -35.51
C PRO A 45 35.45 -60.96 -35.52
N PHE A 46 35.28 -60.39 -34.33
CA PHE A 46 34.88 -59.01 -34.12
C PHE A 46 36.05 -58.08 -34.48
N VAL A 47 35.94 -57.37 -35.60
CA VAL A 47 36.88 -56.30 -35.97
C VAL A 47 36.34 -55.00 -35.36
N PRO A 48 37.00 -54.37 -34.36
CA PRO A 48 36.55 -53.07 -33.88
C PRO A 48 36.89 -52.00 -34.92
N SER A 49 35.86 -51.42 -35.55
CA SER A 49 36.01 -50.18 -36.32
C SER A 49 36.38 -49.02 -35.40
N PRO A 50 37.23 -48.07 -35.84
CA PRO A 50 37.50 -46.85 -35.09
C PRO A 50 36.23 -45.99 -35.06
N VAL A 51 35.62 -45.87 -33.88
CA VAL A 51 34.50 -44.94 -33.63
C VAL A 51 35.07 -43.52 -33.62
N PRO A 52 34.57 -42.59 -34.47
CA PRO A 52 34.98 -41.20 -34.39
C PRO A 52 34.53 -40.58 -33.06
N PRO A 53 35.34 -39.70 -32.42
CA PRO A 53 34.95 -39.08 -31.17
C PRO A 53 33.69 -38.22 -31.37
N PRO A 54 32.71 -38.25 -30.44
CA PRO A 54 31.53 -37.43 -30.55
C PRO A 54 31.91 -35.94 -30.54
N PRO A 55 31.25 -35.09 -31.35
CA PRO A 55 31.46 -33.66 -31.30
C PRO A 55 31.10 -33.16 -29.90
N ARG A 56 32.03 -32.48 -29.25
CA ARG A 56 31.79 -31.80 -27.97
C ARG A 56 30.81 -30.66 -28.23
N SER A 57 29.52 -30.91 -28.03
CA SER A 57 28.52 -29.83 -27.97
C SER A 57 28.78 -29.03 -26.71
N GLY A 58 29.55 -27.94 -26.84
CA GLY A 58 29.59 -26.89 -25.85
C GLY A 58 28.15 -26.46 -25.55
N PHE A 59 27.75 -26.62 -24.30
CA PHE A 59 26.39 -26.47 -23.81
C PHE A 59 25.70 -25.18 -24.33
N PRO A 60 24.63 -25.27 -25.15
CA PRO A 60 23.81 -24.10 -25.49
C PRO A 60 23.00 -23.56 -24.31
N MET A 61 23.05 -24.20 -23.13
CA MET A 61 22.33 -23.77 -21.93
C MET A 61 22.69 -22.34 -21.51
N VAL A 62 23.97 -21.95 -21.64
CA VAL A 62 24.41 -20.58 -21.33
C VAL A 62 23.80 -19.58 -22.31
N ILE A 63 23.77 -19.93 -23.60
CA ILE A 63 23.23 -19.05 -24.65
C ILE A 63 21.73 -18.84 -24.47
N ILE A 64 20.96 -19.91 -24.21
CA ILE A 64 19.51 -19.84 -23.98
C ILE A 64 19.20 -19.07 -22.69
N ALA A 65 19.98 -19.27 -21.63
CA ALA A 65 19.83 -18.54 -20.37
C ALA A 65 20.13 -17.05 -20.51
N VAL A 66 21.21 -16.69 -21.24
CA VAL A 66 21.56 -15.29 -21.51
C VAL A 66 20.47 -14.61 -22.34
N VAL A 67 20.04 -15.21 -23.45
CA VAL A 67 19.00 -14.62 -24.31
C VAL A 67 17.66 -14.50 -23.57
N GLY A 68 17.26 -15.54 -22.82
CA GLY A 68 16.02 -15.52 -22.04
C GLY A 68 16.04 -14.46 -20.94
N CYS A 69 17.13 -14.37 -20.19
CA CYS A 69 17.28 -13.36 -19.13
C CYS A 69 17.33 -11.93 -19.70
N PHE A 70 18.05 -11.73 -20.81
CA PHE A 70 18.17 -10.44 -21.47
C PHE A 70 16.82 -9.96 -22.00
N GLY A 71 16.03 -10.84 -22.62
CA GLY A 71 14.69 -10.50 -23.11
C GLY A 71 13.74 -10.04 -22.00
N VAL A 72 13.72 -10.74 -20.86
CA VAL A 72 12.86 -10.40 -19.71
C VAL A 72 13.24 -9.05 -19.11
N ILE A 73 14.54 -8.79 -18.92
CA ILE A 73 14.99 -7.52 -18.34
C ILE A 73 14.78 -6.37 -19.33
N PHE A 74 14.97 -6.61 -20.64
CA PHE A 74 14.77 -5.60 -21.67
C PHE A 74 13.31 -5.19 -21.79
N VAL A 75 12.39 -6.15 -21.96
CA VAL A 75 10.95 -5.87 -22.07
C VAL A 75 10.37 -5.39 -20.74
N GLY A 76 10.71 -6.04 -19.63
CA GLY A 76 10.27 -5.65 -18.29
C GLY A 76 10.76 -4.26 -17.90
N GLY A 77 12.01 -3.92 -18.26
CA GLY A 77 12.60 -2.60 -18.04
C GLY A 77 11.88 -1.49 -18.81
N ILE A 78 11.55 -1.72 -20.09
CA ILE A 78 10.81 -0.76 -20.92
C ILE A 78 9.40 -0.54 -20.36
N LEU A 79 8.68 -1.63 -20.03
CA LEU A 79 7.36 -1.54 -19.41
C LEU A 79 7.41 -0.75 -18.10
N ALA A 80 8.35 -1.08 -17.21
CA ALA A 80 8.51 -0.38 -15.93
C ALA A 80 8.89 1.10 -16.11
N ALA A 81 9.78 1.42 -17.07
CA ALA A 81 10.20 2.79 -17.37
C ALA A 81 9.05 3.68 -17.85
N LEU A 82 8.08 3.10 -18.56
CA LEU A 82 6.87 3.81 -18.99
C LEU A 82 5.83 3.95 -17.86
N ILE A 83 5.78 3.00 -16.93
CA ILE A 83 4.81 2.99 -15.81
C ILE A 83 5.23 3.92 -14.67
N LEU A 84 6.53 4.00 -14.34
CA LEU A 84 7.04 4.82 -13.23
C LEU A 84 6.64 6.31 -13.29
N PRO A 85 6.79 7.04 -14.42
CA PRO A 85 6.42 8.45 -14.48
C PRO A 85 4.91 8.66 -14.33
N ALA A 86 4.09 7.74 -14.85
CA ALA A 86 2.64 7.79 -14.67
C ALA A 86 2.22 7.64 -13.20
N LEU A 87 2.95 6.82 -12.43
CA LEU A 87 2.65 6.55 -11.03
C LEU A 87 2.91 7.76 -10.11
N ALA A 88 3.81 8.68 -10.49
CA ALA A 88 4.11 9.87 -9.72
C ALA A 88 2.93 10.86 -9.69
N GLY A 89 2.24 11.04 -10.81
CA GLY A 89 1.02 11.86 -10.88
C GLY A 89 -0.12 11.29 -10.05
N ALA A 90 -0.34 9.97 -10.14
CA ALA A 90 -1.38 9.29 -9.38
C ALA A 90 -1.17 9.41 -7.86
N ARG A 91 0.08 9.30 -7.38
CA ARG A 91 0.40 9.48 -5.96
C ARG A 91 0.14 10.90 -5.46
N LYS A 92 0.38 11.93 -6.30
CA LYS A 92 0.08 13.33 -5.95
C LYS A 92 -1.43 13.56 -5.81
N ALA A 93 -2.22 13.00 -6.71
CA ALA A 93 -3.68 13.05 -6.63
C ALA A 93 -4.22 12.27 -5.42
N ALA A 94 -3.66 11.10 -5.11
CA ALA A 94 -4.05 10.33 -3.93
C ALA A 94 -3.84 11.14 -2.62
N ARG A 95 -2.70 11.83 -2.49
CA ARG A 95 -2.41 12.65 -1.30
C ARG A 95 -3.41 13.80 -1.09
N SER A 96 -3.97 14.39 -2.15
CA SER A 96 -5.01 15.45 -1.99
C SER A 96 -6.36 14.86 -1.61
N VAL A 97 -6.65 13.62 -2.01
CA VAL A 97 -7.85 12.90 -1.57
C VAL A 97 -7.71 12.55 -0.09
N ASP A 98 -6.54 12.06 0.33
CA ASP A 98 -6.27 11.70 1.71
C ASP A 98 -6.44 12.91 2.64
N CYS A 99 -5.88 14.08 2.29
CA CYS A 99 -6.09 15.24 3.15
C CYS A 99 -7.54 15.73 3.17
N ARG A 100 -8.27 15.66 2.05
CA ARG A 100 -9.72 15.92 2.07
C ARG A 100 -10.47 14.98 3.01
N ASN A 101 -10.05 13.72 3.10
CA ASN A 101 -10.63 12.77 4.04
C ASN A 101 -10.29 13.13 5.50
N HIS A 102 -9.05 13.54 5.78
CA HIS A 102 -8.67 14.04 7.10
C HIS A 102 -9.48 15.29 7.50
N LEU A 103 -9.70 16.24 6.58
CA LEU A 103 -10.55 17.41 6.82
C LEU A 103 -12.00 17.02 7.15
N LYS A 104 -12.55 16.01 6.47
CA LYS A 104 -13.89 15.46 6.81
C LYS A 104 -13.91 14.84 8.19
N GLN A 105 -12.88 14.10 8.56
CA GLN A 105 -12.78 13.51 9.89
C GLN A 105 -12.70 14.62 10.96
N ILE A 106 -11.92 15.69 10.73
CA ILE A 106 -11.89 16.86 11.63
C ILE A 106 -13.29 17.46 11.79
N TYR A 107 -14.03 17.66 10.70
CA TYR A 107 -15.41 18.14 10.77
C TYR A 107 -16.29 17.26 11.66
N VAL A 108 -16.23 15.93 11.49
CA VAL A 108 -16.97 14.99 12.33
C VAL A 108 -16.56 15.12 13.80
N TYR A 109 -15.27 15.25 14.12
CA TYR A 109 -14.83 15.43 15.51
C TYR A 109 -15.27 16.77 16.10
N VAL A 110 -15.29 17.83 15.29
CA VAL A 110 -15.80 19.14 15.70
C VAL A 110 -17.31 19.07 15.99
N ASP A 111 -18.08 18.41 15.13
CA ASP A 111 -19.52 18.20 15.33
C ASP A 111 -19.81 17.37 16.59
N LEU A 112 -19.04 16.29 16.81
CA LEU A 112 -19.10 15.50 18.05
C LEU A 112 -18.72 16.33 19.29
N TYR A 113 -17.72 17.21 19.16
CA TYR A 113 -17.30 18.11 20.24
C TYR A 113 -18.38 19.13 20.56
N GLU A 114 -19.01 19.73 19.55
CA GLU A 114 -20.15 20.62 19.72
C GLU A 114 -21.32 19.89 20.40
N GLY A 115 -21.67 18.69 19.94
CA GLY A 115 -22.73 17.89 20.54
C GLY A 115 -22.48 17.59 22.02
N ARG A 116 -21.23 17.30 22.40
CA ARG A 116 -20.85 16.98 23.79
C ARG A 116 -20.73 18.22 24.68
N PHE A 117 -20.09 19.28 24.21
CA PHE A 117 -19.73 20.44 25.02
C PHE A 117 -20.59 21.68 24.76
N GLN A 118 -21.57 21.59 23.85
CA GLN A 118 -22.47 22.67 23.44
C GLN A 118 -21.71 23.95 23.01
N ARG A 119 -20.49 23.76 22.53
CA ARG A 119 -19.57 24.81 22.06
C ARG A 119 -18.61 24.24 21.05
N TYR A 120 -18.20 25.06 20.09
CA TYR A 120 -17.12 24.72 19.18
C TYR A 120 -15.75 24.72 19.91
N PRO A 121 -14.78 23.92 19.44
CA PRO A 121 -13.42 23.94 19.99
C PRO A 121 -12.76 25.30 19.76
N ASP A 122 -11.93 25.74 20.71
CA ASP A 122 -11.18 26.99 20.59
C ASP A 122 -9.90 26.78 19.77
N ALA A 123 -9.35 25.57 19.83
CA ALA A 123 -8.20 25.14 19.05
C ALA A 123 -8.33 23.67 18.63
N LEU A 124 -7.59 23.27 17.59
CA LEU A 124 -7.50 21.86 17.17
C LEU A 124 -7.01 20.92 18.30
N ARG A 125 -6.28 21.47 19.29
CA ARG A 125 -5.88 20.70 20.48
C ARG A 125 -7.06 20.19 21.28
N ASP A 126 -8.19 20.88 21.27
CA ASP A 126 -9.34 20.55 22.12
C ASP A 126 -10.03 19.26 21.68
N ILE A 127 -9.96 18.94 20.38
CA ILE A 127 -10.48 17.70 19.79
C ILE A 127 -9.47 16.54 19.84
N TRP A 128 -8.19 16.83 20.06
CA TRP A 128 -7.14 15.82 20.25
C TRP A 128 -7.14 15.30 21.70
N ARG A 129 -8.06 14.37 21.96
CA ARG A 129 -8.28 13.73 23.27
C ARG A 129 -8.46 12.22 23.11
N PRO A 130 -8.12 11.42 24.14
CA PRO A 130 -8.24 9.96 24.09
C PRO A 130 -9.68 9.45 23.87
N ASP A 131 -10.69 10.28 24.16
CA ASP A 131 -12.12 10.00 24.00
C ASP A 131 -12.72 10.50 22.68
N MET A 132 -11.91 11.11 21.81
CA MET A 132 -12.34 11.65 20.50
C MET A 132 -11.35 11.30 19.40
N ALA A 133 -10.38 12.19 19.11
CA ALA A 133 -9.37 11.96 18.08
C ALA A 133 -8.05 11.52 18.71
N THR A 134 -7.78 10.21 18.68
CA THR A 134 -6.50 9.63 19.12
C THR A 134 -5.42 9.69 18.05
N ASP A 135 -5.82 9.65 16.78
CA ASP A 135 -4.91 9.56 15.65
C ASP A 135 -4.33 10.94 15.30
N PRO A 136 -3.03 11.16 15.46
CA PRO A 136 -2.45 12.47 15.23
C PRO A 136 -2.25 12.79 13.74
N ASN A 137 -2.22 11.77 12.90
CA ASN A 137 -2.15 11.93 11.43
C ASN A 137 -3.38 12.66 10.88
N LEU A 138 -4.47 12.74 11.64
CA LEU A 138 -5.66 13.51 11.31
C LEU A 138 -5.36 14.99 11.03
N PHE A 139 -4.43 15.60 11.76
CA PHE A 139 -4.10 17.03 11.64
C PHE A 139 -3.02 17.31 10.59
N VAL A 140 -2.60 16.29 9.86
CA VAL A 140 -1.47 16.33 8.93
C VAL A 140 -1.93 15.89 7.55
N CYS A 141 -1.82 16.79 6.59
CA CYS A 141 -1.92 16.47 5.17
C CYS A 141 -0.61 15.89 4.65
N ALA A 142 -0.69 14.76 3.94
CA ALA A 142 0.44 14.09 3.32
C ALA A 142 1.08 14.85 2.13
N ALA A 143 0.79 16.14 1.93
CA ALA A 143 1.48 16.98 0.95
C ALA A 143 3.01 16.93 1.16
N GLN A 144 3.48 16.72 2.40
CA GLN A 144 4.90 16.65 2.77
C GLN A 144 5.46 15.22 2.97
N GLY A 145 4.68 14.17 2.75
CA GLY A 145 5.24 12.84 2.45
C GLY A 145 5.77 11.99 3.59
N THR A 146 5.59 12.33 4.87
CA THR A 146 5.88 11.39 5.96
C THR A 146 4.70 11.28 6.92
N PRO A 147 4.15 10.07 7.15
CA PRO A 147 3.32 9.86 8.33
C PRO A 147 4.18 10.16 9.56
N LEU A 148 3.60 10.87 10.51
CA LEU A 148 4.32 11.11 11.74
C LEU A 148 4.37 9.79 12.48
N ASN A 149 5.58 9.32 12.76
CA ASN A 149 5.83 8.33 13.79
C ASN A 149 6.31 9.06 15.04
N PRO A 150 5.90 8.62 16.24
CA PRO A 150 6.43 9.22 17.45
C PRO A 150 7.93 8.94 17.47
N PRO A 151 8.75 9.84 18.03
CA PRO A 151 10.13 9.52 18.34
C PRO A 151 10.17 8.21 19.14
N ALA A 152 11.07 7.28 18.78
CA ALA A 152 11.13 5.97 19.40
C ALA A 152 11.12 6.08 20.94
N GLY A 153 10.12 5.46 21.58
CA GLY A 153 9.96 5.44 23.04
C GLY A 153 9.19 6.62 23.65
N LYS A 154 8.61 7.54 22.87
CA LYS A 154 7.75 8.62 23.38
C LYS A 154 6.27 8.39 23.03
N THR A 155 5.38 8.76 23.93
CA THR A 155 3.94 8.89 23.63
C THR A 155 3.68 10.17 22.86
N TRP A 156 2.54 10.20 22.16
CA TRP A 156 2.08 11.39 21.46
C TRP A 156 1.72 12.50 22.45
N THR A 157 2.37 13.67 22.33
CA THR A 157 1.95 14.91 23.00
C THR A 157 1.65 15.98 21.95
N TRP A 158 0.71 16.90 22.23
CA TRP A 158 0.30 17.95 21.28
C TRP A 158 1.49 18.79 20.83
N GLU A 159 2.43 19.04 21.75
CA GLU A 159 3.66 19.81 21.50
C GLU A 159 4.51 19.21 20.38
N HIS A 160 4.54 17.88 20.23
CA HIS A 160 5.26 17.23 19.13
C HIS A 160 4.63 17.52 17.78
N PHE A 161 3.32 17.80 17.73
CA PHE A 161 2.59 18.05 16.49
C PHE A 161 2.35 19.50 16.17
N ALA A 162 2.36 20.41 17.16
CA ALA A 162 1.99 21.81 16.98
C ALA A 162 2.75 22.50 15.81
N GLY A 163 3.98 22.08 15.50
CA GLY A 163 4.76 22.55 14.36
C GLY A 163 4.55 21.81 13.03
N LEU A 164 3.91 20.64 13.07
CA LEU A 164 3.67 19.74 11.93
C LEU A 164 2.21 19.74 11.47
N VAL A 165 1.31 20.36 12.25
CA VAL A 165 -0.08 20.58 11.86
C VAL A 165 -0.12 21.43 10.60
N THR A 166 -0.70 20.85 9.56
CA THR A 166 -0.89 21.46 8.24
C THR A 166 -2.35 21.79 7.98
N VAL A 167 -3.19 21.75 9.01
CA VAL A 167 -4.59 22.17 8.96
C VAL A 167 -4.79 23.31 9.94
N ASP A 168 -5.43 24.39 9.50
CA ASP A 168 -5.88 25.48 10.35
C ASP A 168 -7.40 25.40 10.53
N TYR A 169 -7.89 25.94 11.63
CA TYR A 169 -9.28 25.90 12.04
C TYR A 169 -9.75 27.30 12.44
N GLN A 170 -10.93 27.72 11.95
CA GLN A 170 -11.56 28.97 12.36
C GLN A 170 -12.57 28.68 13.46
N LYS A 171 -12.43 29.40 14.57
CA LYS A 171 -13.47 29.42 15.61
C LYS A 171 -14.69 30.20 15.08
N PRO A 172 -15.89 29.59 14.99
CA PRO A 172 -17.08 30.33 14.62
C PRO A 172 -17.45 31.32 15.74
N ALA A 173 -17.97 32.50 15.36
CA ALA A 173 -18.31 33.58 16.29
C ALA A 173 -19.46 33.23 17.25
N PHE A 174 -20.23 32.18 16.97
CA PHE A 174 -21.35 31.71 17.77
C PHE A 174 -21.54 30.20 17.55
N SER A 175 -22.12 29.48 18.53
CA SER A 175 -22.64 28.12 18.31
C SER A 175 -24.08 28.28 17.83
N PRO A 176 -24.35 28.32 16.51
CA PRO A 176 -25.71 28.35 16.03
C PRO A 176 -26.40 27.07 16.50
N ALA A 177 -27.60 27.22 17.08
CA ALA A 177 -28.42 26.05 17.36
C ALA A 177 -28.60 25.23 16.06
N PRO A 178 -28.62 23.89 16.14
CA PRO A 178 -28.71 23.03 14.96
C PRO A 178 -29.86 23.49 14.05
N GLY A 179 -29.54 23.81 12.80
CA GLY A 179 -30.49 24.28 11.78
C GLY A 179 -30.66 25.81 11.64
N THR A 180 -29.94 26.65 12.40
CA THR A 180 -30.07 28.12 12.33
C THR A 180 -29.11 28.82 11.35
N LEU A 181 -28.12 28.11 10.82
CA LEU A 181 -27.23 28.65 9.77
C LEU A 181 -27.96 28.64 8.43
N ARG A 182 -28.44 29.81 8.03
CA ARG A 182 -29.06 30.02 6.71
C ARG A 182 -28.06 29.91 5.55
N ASP A 183 -26.74 29.89 5.85
CA ASP A 183 -25.69 29.65 4.86
C ASP A 183 -24.43 28.99 5.49
N SER A 184 -24.58 27.76 5.98
CA SER A 184 -23.45 26.97 6.52
C SER A 184 -22.40 26.58 5.45
N ASP A 185 -22.75 26.74 4.17
CA ASP A 185 -21.86 26.53 3.03
C ASP A 185 -20.93 27.72 2.73
N ALA A 186 -21.18 28.90 3.33
CA ALA A 186 -20.33 30.08 3.15
C ALA A 186 -19.19 30.20 4.18
N VAL A 187 -19.29 29.50 5.31
CA VAL A 187 -18.35 29.59 6.43
C VAL A 187 -17.33 28.45 6.37
N LEU A 188 -16.04 28.77 6.35
CA LEU A 188 -14.94 27.82 6.36
C LEU A 188 -14.69 27.39 7.80
N LEU A 189 -14.72 26.08 8.04
CA LEU A 189 -14.46 25.51 9.34
C LEU A 189 -12.97 25.19 9.52
N ALA A 190 -12.41 24.46 8.55
CA ALA A 190 -11.00 24.09 8.55
C ALA A 190 -10.43 24.06 7.13
N TRP A 191 -9.14 24.30 6.99
CA TRP A 191 -8.46 24.34 5.70
C TRP A 191 -7.00 23.92 5.81
N GLU A 192 -6.40 23.57 4.69
CA GLU A 192 -4.98 23.26 4.61
C GLU A 192 -4.12 24.53 4.76
N ARG A 193 -3.18 24.50 5.71
CA ARG A 193 -2.16 25.53 5.96
C ARG A 193 -1.18 25.67 4.80
N SER A 194 -0.85 24.59 4.11
CA SER A 194 0.00 24.60 2.92
C SER A 194 -0.79 24.19 1.68
N PRO A 195 -0.54 24.81 0.51
CA PRO A 195 -1.18 24.41 -0.73
C PRO A 195 -0.66 23.04 -1.20
N HIS A 196 -1.51 22.34 -1.93
CA HIS A 196 -1.14 21.11 -2.62
C HIS A 196 -0.13 21.40 -3.74
N ALA A 197 0.45 20.35 -4.32
CA ALA A 197 1.40 20.48 -5.43
C ALA A 197 0.84 21.25 -6.65
N ASP A 198 -0.48 21.28 -6.79
CA ASP A 198 -1.20 21.97 -7.88
C ASP A 198 -1.51 23.44 -7.55
N GLY A 199 -1.07 23.97 -6.39
CA GLY A 199 -1.32 25.34 -5.94
C GLY A 199 -2.71 25.58 -5.34
N ARG A 200 -3.57 24.56 -5.30
CA ARG A 200 -4.91 24.57 -4.69
C ARG A 200 -4.85 24.13 -3.23
N ARG A 201 -5.83 24.55 -2.44
CA ARG A 201 -6.01 24.13 -1.05
C ARG A 201 -7.33 23.41 -0.86
N SER A 202 -7.30 22.33 -0.09
CA SER A 202 -8.53 21.70 0.37
C SER A 202 -9.10 22.47 1.56
N VAL A 203 -10.43 22.62 1.55
CA VAL A 203 -11.17 23.29 2.61
C VAL A 203 -12.42 22.50 2.97
N VAL A 204 -12.87 22.64 4.22
CA VAL A 204 -14.15 22.13 4.69
C VAL A 204 -14.99 23.26 5.26
N TYR A 205 -16.25 23.30 4.86
CA TYR A 205 -17.23 24.29 5.33
C TYR A 205 -17.93 23.80 6.59
N LEU A 206 -18.60 24.72 7.28
CA LEU A 206 -19.40 24.43 8.47
C LEU A 206 -20.57 23.48 8.19
N SER A 207 -21.02 23.39 6.95
CA SER A 207 -21.98 22.39 6.46
C SER A 207 -21.42 20.96 6.37
N GLY A 208 -20.10 20.78 6.51
CA GLY A 208 -19.40 19.53 6.24
C GLY A 208 -19.04 19.30 4.76
N ARG A 209 -19.42 20.23 3.88
CA ARG A 209 -19.01 20.18 2.47
C ARG A 209 -17.51 20.39 2.36
N THR A 210 -16.84 19.58 1.55
CA THR A 210 -15.43 19.78 1.19
C THR A 210 -15.29 20.33 -0.21
N ALA A 211 -14.38 21.29 -0.40
CA ALA A 211 -14.03 21.81 -1.71
C ALA A 211 -12.51 21.98 -1.84
N THR A 212 -12.04 22.13 -3.08
CA THR A 212 -10.67 22.57 -3.36
C THR A 212 -10.74 23.94 -3.99
N LEU A 213 -10.14 24.94 -3.35
CA LEU A 213 -10.15 26.32 -3.80
C LEU A 213 -8.78 26.72 -4.33
N ASP A 214 -8.79 27.58 -5.35
CA ASP A 214 -7.59 28.30 -5.76
C ASP A 214 -7.24 29.35 -4.69
N GLU A 215 -5.96 29.72 -4.57
CA GLU A 215 -5.49 30.65 -3.53
C GLU A 215 -6.26 31.99 -3.53
N VAL A 216 -6.61 32.52 -4.70
CA VAL A 216 -7.35 33.79 -4.82
C VAL A 216 -8.74 33.67 -4.21
N THR A 217 -9.47 32.59 -4.55
CA THR A 217 -10.82 32.33 -4.03
C THR A 217 -10.78 32.02 -2.54
N PHE A 218 -9.76 31.29 -2.09
CA PHE A 218 -9.54 30.99 -0.67
C PHE A 218 -9.31 32.27 0.14
N GLN A 219 -8.44 33.17 -0.30
CA GLN A 219 -8.19 34.45 0.37
C GLN A 219 -9.43 35.35 0.36
N ALA A 220 -10.21 35.34 -0.73
CA ALA A 220 -11.49 36.05 -0.78
C ALA A 220 -12.49 35.50 0.24
N ALA A 221 -12.62 34.17 0.36
CA ALA A 221 -13.49 33.51 1.32
C ALA A 221 -13.07 33.77 2.78
N LEU A 222 -11.76 33.73 3.07
CA LEU A 222 -11.23 34.08 4.39
C LEU A 222 -11.51 35.55 4.76
N LYS A 223 -11.35 36.47 3.80
CA LYS A 223 -11.65 37.89 4.02
C LYS A 223 -13.14 38.13 4.23
N ALA A 224 -14.01 37.37 3.57
CA ALA A 224 -15.45 37.48 3.74
C ALA A 224 -15.95 37.02 5.13
N GLN A 225 -15.10 36.30 5.88
CA GLN A 225 -15.43 35.75 7.21
C GLN A 225 -14.82 36.52 8.38
N ARG A 226 -13.90 37.47 8.12
CA ARG A 226 -13.35 38.39 9.14
C ARG A 226 -14.22 39.64 9.24
#